data_AF-A0A3A8LEF2-F1
#
_entry.id   AF-A0A3A8LEF2-F1
#
_cell.length_a   1.000
_cell.length_b   1.000
_cell.length_c   1.000
_cell.angle_alpha   90.00
_cell.angle_beta   90.00
_cell.angle_gamma   90.00
#
_symmetry.space_group_name_H-M   'P 1'
#
loop_
_entity.id
_entity.type
_entity.pdbx_description
1 polymer ?
#
loop_
_entity_poly.entity_id
_entity_poly.type
_entity_poly.pdbx_seq_one_letter_code
_entity_poly.pdbx_strand_id
1 'polypeptide(L)'
;PPVKDSPSTSKPSTSQPSSGSSTLVSKVAGLQHAFPLLAPLYLPFVRLAARAIDDRIRVSRGSSPVRVANAFDDVALLQWLSDLLGQYTVGGAANAINTAVGAKKLQVNGKAGFDQAVRSFFQFQGGNFYALWQNAKSAISEQDVEQFLAGNPVTAGFLRRVTTNFIANIHELIDNLEHDFEMLAELFVDDRKELQDRIVRLTKLDLSGSDLHKGGKQVILLTFETREGKAKRLVYKPSDVMIDFCLVGRCDYMRKNSGKFSQLPFRPNSLMELLNTGIQEQFQLPTYRILPRKVGTLRAYGYIEFVTYDQYIDKAQARLFYSVFGQLLAIALTFGLRDFHLSNLIAHEGKPHLIDLEMAFGQVTSLTDTNLLGGDSAGTGFQVQHSGPYVVGWDDRSLFYLERKAGHIEQGKNRVFSDKTKELIEPKEYRDEILNGFEFMMRRLATDAVKIIKWFETMRISEVVVRHLINTADLAATLNNLRSMEQSFERLEASALEVADEERQKGPVSAETAIFTRNLVALKQGDLPSYYFRPGSKATLMDSDYRELRAPRTDALIPAPGSVENVRARLARLSNSDKLLREQIQKYRAEIRKQL
;
A
#
# COMPACT_ATOMS: atom_id res chain seq x y z
N PRO A 1 -27.15 -65.75 33.12
CA PRO A 1 -26.76 -66.01 34.53
C PRO A 1 -25.51 -66.90 34.62
N PRO A 2 -24.65 -66.73 35.63
CA PRO A 2 -24.40 -65.52 36.44
C PRO A 2 -22.88 -65.26 36.68
N VAL A 3 -22.51 -64.26 37.53
CA VAL A 3 -21.21 -64.14 38.26
C VAL A 3 -19.95 -63.80 37.39
N LYS A 4 -19.06 -62.84 37.73
CA LYS A 4 -18.97 -61.87 38.86
C LYS A 4 -18.14 -60.60 38.53
N ASP A 5 -18.37 -59.59 39.35
CA ASP A 5 -17.57 -58.40 39.74
C ASP A 5 -16.05 -58.64 39.92
N SER A 6 -15.12 -57.67 39.95
CA SER A 6 -15.07 -56.18 39.81
C SER A 6 -13.56 -55.76 39.86
N PRO A 7 -13.16 -54.47 39.93
CA PRO A 7 -13.48 -53.28 39.13
C PRO A 7 -12.12 -52.72 38.55
N SER A 8 -11.75 -51.43 38.34
CA SER A 8 -12.41 -50.11 38.27
C SER A 8 -11.56 -49.16 37.38
N THR A 9 -12.16 -48.15 36.77
CA THR A 9 -11.68 -46.73 36.75
C THR A 9 -12.69 -45.85 36.01
N SER A 10 -12.95 -44.64 36.50
CA SER A 10 -14.08 -43.83 36.07
C SER A 10 -13.79 -42.95 34.83
N LYS A 11 -14.62 -43.10 33.80
CA LYS A 11 -14.88 -42.04 32.80
C LYS A 11 -16.27 -41.47 33.03
N PRO A 12 -16.41 -40.17 33.36
CA PRO A 12 -17.69 -39.48 33.32
C PRO A 12 -18.27 -39.47 31.90
N SER A 13 -19.60 -39.48 31.79
CA SER A 13 -20.32 -39.58 30.53
C SER A 13 -20.42 -38.26 29.77
N THR A 14 -20.61 -38.41 28.46
CA THR A 14 -20.98 -37.39 27.48
C THR A 14 -22.00 -36.35 27.97
N SER A 15 -21.68 -35.07 27.78
CA SER A 15 -22.65 -34.06 27.36
C SER A 15 -22.28 -33.59 25.94
N GLN A 16 -23.28 -33.32 25.09
CA GLN A 16 -23.02 -32.73 23.78
C GLN A 16 -22.77 -31.22 23.93
N PRO A 17 -21.66 -30.66 23.39
CA PRO A 17 -21.58 -29.23 23.18
C PRO A 17 -22.58 -28.83 22.07
N SER A 18 -23.50 -27.94 22.39
CA SER A 18 -24.52 -27.46 21.45
C SER A 18 -23.90 -26.63 20.31
N SER A 19 -24.62 -26.55 19.19
CA SER A 19 -24.20 -25.85 17.97
C SER A 19 -24.13 -24.33 18.14
N GLY A 20 -23.01 -23.81 18.65
CA GLY A 20 -22.82 -22.38 18.98
C GLY A 20 -21.87 -21.56 18.08
N SER A 21 -21.08 -22.21 17.21
CA SER A 21 -19.93 -21.57 16.54
C SER A 21 -20.25 -20.60 15.38
N SER A 22 -21.48 -20.59 14.85
CA SER A 22 -21.90 -19.74 13.73
C SER A 22 -22.08 -18.25 14.08
N THR A 23 -22.03 -17.90 15.37
CA THR A 23 -22.45 -16.58 15.87
C THR A 23 -21.37 -15.50 15.90
N LEU A 24 -20.08 -15.82 15.67
CA LEU A 24 -18.99 -14.83 15.61
C LEU A 24 -18.69 -14.36 14.18
N VAL A 25 -18.72 -15.25 13.20
CA VAL A 25 -18.42 -14.91 11.79
C VAL A 25 -19.48 -13.95 11.23
N SER A 26 -20.75 -14.25 11.51
CA SER A 26 -21.90 -13.41 11.16
C SER A 26 -21.86 -12.01 11.80
N LYS A 27 -21.43 -11.90 13.07
CA LYS A 27 -21.31 -10.61 13.77
C LYS A 27 -20.26 -9.67 13.16
N VAL A 28 -19.18 -10.21 12.57
CA VAL A 28 -18.12 -9.36 11.98
C VAL A 28 -18.48 -8.86 10.58
N ALA A 29 -19.26 -9.61 9.79
CA ALA A 29 -19.89 -9.06 8.58
C ALA A 29 -20.76 -7.83 8.94
N GLY A 30 -21.50 -7.92 10.05
CA GLY A 30 -22.26 -6.81 10.63
C GLY A 30 -21.45 -5.56 11.03
N LEU A 31 -20.12 -5.62 11.12
CA LEU A 31 -19.27 -4.45 11.44
C LEU A 31 -18.94 -3.59 10.22
N GLN A 32 -18.72 -4.20 9.04
CA GLN A 32 -18.74 -3.45 7.77
C GLN A 32 -20.12 -2.81 7.54
N HIS A 33 -21.16 -3.46 8.07
CA HIS A 33 -22.50 -2.93 8.26
C HIS A 33 -22.51 -1.48 8.83
N ALA A 34 -21.91 -1.25 10.00
CA ALA A 34 -22.21 -0.11 10.89
C ALA A 34 -21.93 1.32 10.34
N PHE A 35 -21.37 1.44 9.13
CA PHE A 35 -20.99 2.69 8.47
C PHE A 35 -22.07 3.80 8.49
N PRO A 36 -23.35 3.57 8.13
CA PRO A 36 -24.34 4.64 8.03
C PRO A 36 -24.68 5.32 9.36
N LEU A 37 -24.56 4.59 10.48
CA LEU A 37 -24.82 5.08 11.83
C LEU A 37 -23.71 6.01 12.34
N LEU A 38 -22.51 5.88 11.79
CA LEU A 38 -21.33 6.67 12.16
C LEU A 38 -21.21 7.98 11.35
N ALA A 39 -21.73 8.02 10.13
CA ALA A 39 -21.55 9.15 9.22
C ALA A 39 -21.94 10.53 9.81
N PRO A 40 -23.00 10.68 10.63
CA PRO A 40 -23.30 11.95 11.29
C PRO A 40 -22.22 12.43 12.26
N LEU A 41 -21.49 11.53 12.94
CA LEU A 41 -20.38 11.89 13.84
C LEU A 41 -19.23 12.57 13.09
N TYR A 42 -19.08 12.27 11.80
CA TYR A 42 -18.03 12.83 10.95
C TYR A 42 -18.54 14.02 10.11
N LEU A 43 -19.85 14.24 10.02
CA LEU A 43 -20.46 15.29 9.20
C LEU A 43 -19.94 16.72 9.50
N PRO A 44 -19.70 17.14 10.76
CA PRO A 44 -19.08 18.45 11.01
C PRO A 44 -17.66 18.57 10.44
N PHE A 45 -16.89 17.48 10.51
CA PHE A 45 -15.52 17.40 9.98
C PHE A 45 -15.50 17.34 8.45
N VAL A 46 -16.41 16.56 7.84
CA VAL A 46 -16.65 16.54 6.38
C VAL A 46 -16.98 17.94 5.87
N ARG A 47 -17.93 18.65 6.52
CA ARG A 47 -18.30 20.03 6.16
C ARG A 47 -17.13 21.01 6.32
N LEU A 48 -16.33 20.88 7.38
CA LEU A 48 -15.14 21.70 7.61
C LEU A 48 -14.10 21.49 6.50
N ALA A 49 -13.82 20.24 6.13
CA ALA A 49 -12.89 19.91 5.05
C ALA A 49 -13.40 20.38 3.68
N ALA A 50 -14.67 20.15 3.38
CA ALA A 50 -15.30 20.62 2.15
C ALA A 50 -15.16 22.14 1.99
N ARG A 51 -15.51 22.93 3.03
CA ARG A 51 -15.36 24.39 3.03
C ARG A 51 -13.91 24.83 2.86
N ALA A 52 -12.97 24.27 3.62
CA ALA A 52 -11.56 24.64 3.54
C ALA A 52 -10.90 24.30 2.19
N ILE A 53 -11.39 23.27 1.49
CA ILE A 53 -10.94 22.91 0.14
C ILE A 53 -11.59 23.84 -0.90
N ASP A 54 -12.90 24.04 -0.82
CA ASP A 54 -13.66 24.96 -1.69
C ASP A 54 -13.14 26.41 -1.60
N ASP A 55 -12.84 26.93 -0.40
CA ASP A 55 -12.24 28.24 -0.21
C ASP A 55 -10.85 28.34 -0.89
N ARG A 56 -9.97 27.33 -0.77
CA ARG A 56 -8.66 27.31 -1.44
C ARG A 56 -8.78 27.27 -2.97
N ILE A 57 -9.84 26.65 -3.50
CA ILE A 57 -10.18 26.61 -4.94
C ILE A 57 -10.81 27.94 -5.39
N ARG A 58 -11.66 28.57 -4.57
CA ARG A 58 -12.27 29.88 -4.86
C ARG A 58 -11.26 31.02 -4.80
N VAL A 59 -10.19 30.91 -4.02
CA VAL A 59 -9.10 31.89 -3.98
C VAL A 59 -8.21 31.80 -5.23
N SER A 60 -8.04 30.64 -5.89
CA SER A 60 -7.27 30.52 -7.15
C SER A 60 -8.02 30.99 -8.40
N ARG A 61 -8.84 32.04 -8.27
CA ARG A 61 -9.79 32.60 -9.25
C ARG A 61 -9.19 33.22 -10.54
N GLY A 62 -7.92 32.94 -10.84
CA GLY A 62 -7.28 33.25 -12.12
C GLY A 62 -7.54 32.17 -13.19
N SER A 63 -6.71 32.16 -14.22
CA SER A 63 -6.68 31.15 -15.29
C SER A 63 -5.89 29.89 -14.90
N SER A 64 -6.04 29.41 -13.66
CA SER A 64 -5.42 28.14 -13.23
C SER A 64 -6.00 26.98 -14.04
N PRO A 65 -5.18 26.11 -14.65
CA PRO A 65 -5.68 24.92 -15.34
C PRO A 65 -6.14 23.83 -14.36
N VAL A 66 -5.71 23.91 -13.09
CA VAL A 66 -6.18 23.05 -11.99
C VAL A 66 -7.48 23.61 -11.42
N ARG A 67 -8.46 23.90 -12.29
CA ARG A 67 -9.80 24.36 -11.91
C ARG A 67 -10.63 23.18 -11.37
N VAL A 68 -10.33 22.81 -10.13
CA VAL A 68 -11.03 21.76 -9.35
C VAL A 68 -12.54 22.05 -9.17
N ALA A 69 -12.98 23.29 -9.39
CA ALA A 69 -14.36 23.76 -9.24
C ALA A 69 -15.44 22.98 -10.05
N ASN A 70 -15.04 22.20 -11.07
CA ASN A 70 -15.94 21.31 -11.82
C ASN A 70 -15.59 19.81 -11.68
N ALA A 71 -14.65 19.45 -10.80
CA ALA A 71 -14.22 18.07 -10.54
C ALA A 71 -15.03 17.40 -9.42
N PHE A 72 -15.83 18.19 -8.69
CA PHE A 72 -16.74 17.72 -7.65
C PHE A 72 -18.09 18.44 -7.76
N ASP A 73 -19.17 17.66 -7.76
CA ASP A 73 -20.45 18.10 -7.19
C ASP A 73 -20.27 18.22 -5.66
N ASP A 74 -20.89 19.20 -4.99
CA ASP A 74 -20.88 19.29 -3.52
C ASP A 74 -21.29 17.97 -2.87
N VAL A 75 -22.30 17.27 -3.43
CA VAL A 75 -22.75 15.96 -2.96
C VAL A 75 -21.66 14.89 -3.16
N ALA A 76 -20.92 14.93 -4.27
CA ALA A 76 -19.84 14.00 -4.54
C ALA A 76 -18.62 14.26 -3.65
N LEU A 77 -18.28 15.52 -3.37
CA LEU A 77 -17.23 15.89 -2.42
C LEU A 77 -17.61 15.41 -1.01
N LEU A 78 -18.83 15.73 -0.55
CA LEU A 78 -19.32 15.32 0.77
C LEU A 78 -19.38 13.79 0.92
N GLN A 79 -19.78 13.06 -0.13
CA GLN A 79 -19.75 11.59 -0.14
C GLN A 79 -18.32 11.06 -0.07
N TRP A 80 -17.41 11.51 -0.94
CA TRP A 80 -16.00 11.09 -0.97
C TRP A 80 -15.27 11.37 0.35
N LEU A 81 -15.53 12.52 0.98
CA LEU A 81 -15.02 12.88 2.31
C LEU A 81 -15.65 12.02 3.43
N SER A 82 -16.93 11.67 3.31
CA SER A 82 -17.60 10.75 4.24
C SER A 82 -17.07 9.32 4.12
N ASP A 83 -16.82 8.85 2.90
CA ASP A 83 -16.24 7.54 2.59
C ASP A 83 -14.83 7.45 3.19
N LEU A 84 -14.02 8.49 2.99
CA LEU A 84 -12.70 8.63 3.59
C LEU A 84 -12.72 8.65 5.13
N LEU A 85 -13.48 9.55 5.76
CA LEU A 85 -13.51 9.62 7.22
C LEU A 85 -14.12 8.35 7.84
N GLY A 86 -14.95 7.61 7.10
CA GLY A 86 -15.33 6.24 7.44
C GLY A 86 -14.15 5.25 7.40
N GLN A 87 -13.32 5.24 6.35
CA GLN A 87 -12.12 4.39 6.29
C GLN A 87 -11.15 4.64 7.46
N TYR A 88 -11.05 5.88 7.95
CA TYR A 88 -10.27 6.21 9.16
C TYR A 88 -10.84 5.60 10.46
N THR A 89 -12.11 5.18 10.50
CA THR A 89 -12.88 5.00 11.75
C THR A 89 -13.69 3.72 11.88
N VAL A 90 -14.05 3.03 10.80
CA VAL A 90 -15.02 1.91 10.79
C VAL A 90 -14.60 0.71 11.64
N GLY A 91 -13.33 0.28 11.57
CA GLY A 91 -12.81 -0.77 12.46
C GLY A 91 -12.79 -0.36 13.94
N GLY A 92 -12.86 0.95 14.20
CA GLY A 92 -12.75 1.53 15.52
C GLY A 92 -14.07 1.81 16.21
N ALA A 93 -14.81 2.79 15.68
CA ALA A 93 -16.01 3.34 16.32
C ALA A 93 -17.13 2.30 16.49
N ALA A 94 -17.22 1.28 15.61
CA ALA A 94 -18.16 0.18 15.76
C ALA A 94 -17.89 -0.67 17.04
N ASN A 95 -16.62 -0.84 17.42
CA ASN A 95 -16.24 -1.54 18.66
C ASN A 95 -16.34 -0.63 19.89
N ALA A 96 -16.02 0.66 19.75
CA ALA A 96 -16.20 1.66 20.81
C ALA A 96 -17.68 1.81 21.20
N ILE A 97 -18.60 1.86 20.22
CA ILE A 97 -20.05 1.88 20.47
C ILE A 97 -20.53 0.59 21.15
N ASN A 98 -20.12 -0.59 20.67
CA ASN A 98 -20.43 -1.86 21.35
C ASN A 98 -19.97 -1.85 22.82
N THR A 99 -18.78 -1.30 23.10
CA THR A 99 -18.22 -1.19 24.45
C THR A 99 -18.99 -0.18 25.31
N ALA A 100 -19.33 1.00 24.79
CA ALA A 100 -20.06 2.03 25.51
C ALA A 100 -21.51 1.62 25.83
N VAL A 101 -22.18 0.93 24.89
CA VAL A 101 -23.51 0.33 25.08
C VAL A 101 -23.45 -0.81 26.10
N GLY A 102 -22.50 -1.73 25.98
CA GLY A 102 -22.31 -2.85 26.91
C GLY A 102 -22.00 -2.41 28.35
N ALA A 103 -21.17 -1.36 28.51
CA ALA A 103 -20.78 -0.82 29.81
C ALA A 103 -21.83 0.08 30.47
N LYS A 104 -22.99 0.33 29.82
CA LYS A 104 -24.05 1.27 30.27
C LYS A 104 -23.58 2.71 30.56
N LYS A 105 -22.39 3.11 30.09
CA LYS A 105 -21.80 4.44 30.36
C LYS A 105 -22.50 5.57 29.60
N LEU A 106 -23.21 5.26 28.52
CA LEU A 106 -24.08 6.21 27.82
C LEU A 106 -25.48 6.26 28.48
N GLN A 107 -25.70 7.31 29.28
CA GLN A 107 -27.04 7.80 29.61
C GLN A 107 -27.28 9.13 28.89
N VAL A 108 -28.16 9.11 27.89
CA VAL A 108 -28.57 10.29 27.11
C VAL A 108 -30.09 10.31 27.03
N ASN A 109 -30.70 11.45 27.35
CA ASN A 109 -32.15 11.64 27.22
C ASN A 109 -32.49 11.84 25.73
N GLY A 110 -33.39 11.01 25.18
CA GLY A 110 -33.69 10.92 23.74
C GLY A 110 -33.50 9.52 23.14
N LYS A 111 -33.00 8.57 23.93
CA LYS A 111 -32.51 7.23 23.55
C LYS A 111 -33.28 6.43 22.49
N ALA A 112 -34.61 6.52 22.42
CA ALA A 112 -35.45 5.60 21.64
C ALA A 112 -35.08 5.54 20.14
N GLY A 113 -34.90 6.69 19.47
CA GLY A 113 -34.64 6.73 18.04
C GLY A 113 -33.29 6.12 17.66
N PHE A 114 -32.22 6.47 18.38
CA PHE A 114 -30.88 5.95 18.13
C PHE A 114 -30.77 4.46 18.49
N ASP A 115 -31.29 4.02 19.64
CA ASP A 115 -31.34 2.60 20.00
C ASP A 115 -32.11 1.79 18.94
N GLN A 116 -33.24 2.30 18.44
CA GLN A 116 -34.03 1.61 17.41
C GLN A 116 -33.31 1.57 16.06
N ALA A 117 -32.71 2.67 15.60
CA ALA A 117 -31.92 2.70 14.38
C ALA A 117 -30.77 1.68 14.42
N VAL A 118 -29.98 1.66 15.50
CA VAL A 118 -28.88 0.70 15.69
C VAL A 118 -29.38 -0.75 15.73
N ARG A 119 -30.49 -1.02 16.44
CA ARG A 119 -31.06 -2.39 16.56
C ARG A 119 -31.63 -2.90 15.23
N SER A 120 -32.42 -2.08 14.53
CA SER A 120 -32.95 -2.43 13.20
C SER A 120 -31.83 -2.62 12.18
N PHE A 121 -30.74 -1.87 12.31
CA PHE A 121 -29.58 -2.00 11.45
C PHE A 121 -28.90 -3.38 11.57
N PHE A 122 -28.64 -3.86 12.80
CA PHE A 122 -28.07 -5.20 13.03
C PHE A 122 -29.02 -6.36 12.63
N GLN A 123 -30.26 -6.07 12.25
CA GLN A 123 -31.23 -7.04 11.72
C GLN A 123 -31.40 -6.95 10.19
N PHE A 124 -30.77 -5.98 9.53
CA PHE A 124 -31.00 -5.68 8.12
C PHE A 124 -30.01 -6.43 7.21
N GLN A 125 -30.52 -7.23 6.26
CA GLN A 125 -29.71 -7.90 5.24
C GLN A 125 -30.16 -7.51 3.83
N GLY A 126 -29.23 -6.99 3.01
CA GLY A 126 -29.40 -6.84 1.56
C GLY A 126 -30.27 -5.67 1.08
N GLY A 127 -29.84 -4.43 1.28
CA GLY A 127 -30.52 -3.24 0.72
C GLY A 127 -29.59 -2.08 0.37
N ASN A 128 -30.12 -1.07 -0.33
CA ASN A 128 -29.33 0.03 -0.88
C ASN A 128 -28.75 0.95 0.21
N PHE A 129 -27.42 0.95 0.32
CA PHE A 129 -26.59 1.74 1.24
C PHE A 129 -26.96 3.23 1.28
N TYR A 130 -27.21 3.86 0.12
CA TYR A 130 -27.48 5.30 0.04
C TYR A 130 -28.79 5.70 0.73
N ALA A 131 -29.81 4.83 0.69
CA ALA A 131 -31.09 5.06 1.38
C ALA A 131 -30.92 4.95 2.91
N LEU A 132 -30.13 3.98 3.39
CA LEU A 132 -29.79 3.86 4.81
C LEU A 132 -29.02 5.07 5.33
N TRP A 133 -28.09 5.61 4.54
CA TRP A 133 -27.33 6.82 4.88
C TRP A 133 -28.23 8.06 5.01
N GLN A 134 -29.12 8.32 4.05
CA GLN A 134 -30.06 9.46 4.14
C GLN A 134 -30.97 9.34 5.37
N ASN A 135 -31.46 8.13 5.68
CA ASN A 135 -32.29 7.89 6.86
C ASN A 135 -31.52 8.13 8.17
N ALA A 136 -30.31 7.57 8.32
CA ALA A 136 -29.49 7.78 9.52
C ALA A 136 -29.09 9.24 9.72
N LYS A 137 -28.75 9.94 8.63
CA LYS A 137 -28.47 11.39 8.59
C LYS A 137 -29.66 12.25 9.01
N SER A 138 -30.90 11.79 8.81
CA SER A 138 -32.10 12.49 9.29
C SER A 138 -32.44 12.21 10.76
N ALA A 139 -31.78 11.23 11.39
CA ALA A 139 -32.11 10.71 12.71
C ALA A 139 -31.10 11.07 13.82
N ILE A 140 -30.02 11.80 13.50
CA ILE A 140 -29.00 12.26 14.46
C ILE A 140 -28.81 13.77 14.26
N SER A 141 -29.00 14.56 15.32
CA SER A 141 -28.84 16.02 15.27
C SER A 141 -27.38 16.44 15.47
N GLU A 142 -27.07 17.70 15.14
CA GLU A 142 -25.75 18.28 15.40
C GLU A 142 -25.45 18.33 16.91
N GLN A 143 -26.48 18.49 17.75
CA GLN A 143 -26.36 18.46 19.21
C GLN A 143 -26.01 17.07 19.76
N ASP A 144 -26.52 15.99 19.15
CA ASP A 144 -26.16 14.61 19.52
C ASP A 144 -24.68 14.33 19.20
N VAL A 145 -24.20 14.85 18.07
CA VAL A 145 -22.79 14.75 17.65
C VAL A 145 -21.89 15.55 18.60
N GLU A 146 -22.26 16.76 18.98
CA GLU A 146 -21.52 17.56 19.96
C GLU A 146 -21.45 16.88 21.33
N GLN A 147 -22.56 16.33 21.84
CA GLN A 147 -22.58 15.57 23.09
C GLN A 147 -21.70 14.31 23.02
N PHE A 148 -21.75 13.56 21.91
CA PHE A 148 -20.87 12.40 21.71
C PHE A 148 -19.39 12.81 21.72
N LEU A 149 -19.01 13.86 20.99
CA LEU A 149 -17.62 14.31 20.90
C LEU A 149 -17.11 14.92 22.22
N ALA A 150 -17.98 15.57 23.01
CA ALA A 150 -17.65 16.03 24.35
C ALA A 150 -17.46 14.85 25.34
N GLY A 151 -18.22 13.77 25.18
CA GLY A 151 -18.11 12.57 26.01
C GLY A 151 -16.96 11.61 25.63
N ASN A 152 -16.38 11.74 24.43
CA ASN A 152 -15.31 10.87 23.91
C ASN A 152 -14.13 11.73 23.40
N PRO A 153 -13.41 12.44 24.29
CA PRO A 153 -12.47 13.49 23.92
C PRO A 153 -11.25 12.98 23.13
N VAL A 154 -10.84 11.73 23.31
CA VAL A 154 -9.74 11.14 22.51
C VAL A 154 -10.21 10.91 21.08
N THR A 155 -11.43 10.40 20.90
CA THR A 155 -12.05 10.28 19.56
C THR A 155 -12.21 11.64 18.90
N ALA A 156 -12.71 12.66 19.61
CA ALA A 156 -12.83 14.01 19.07
C ALA A 156 -11.47 14.64 18.68
N GLY A 157 -10.43 14.40 19.48
CA GLY A 157 -9.06 14.82 19.17
C GLY A 157 -8.46 14.10 17.96
N PHE A 158 -8.71 12.79 17.82
CA PHE A 158 -8.28 11.99 16.67
C PHE A 158 -8.97 12.46 15.37
N LEU A 159 -10.30 12.58 15.37
CA LEU A 159 -11.07 13.05 14.20
C LEU A 159 -10.63 14.44 13.75
N ARG A 160 -10.42 15.36 14.70
CA ARG A 160 -9.90 16.70 14.41
C ARG A 160 -8.52 16.64 13.74
N ARG A 161 -7.59 15.84 14.29
CA ARG A 161 -6.24 15.66 13.75
C ARG A 161 -6.24 15.09 12.34
N VAL A 162 -6.98 14.00 12.12
CA VAL A 162 -7.17 13.36 10.80
C VAL A 162 -7.72 14.37 9.78
N THR A 163 -8.74 15.14 10.17
CA THR A 163 -9.36 16.14 9.30
C THR A 163 -8.40 17.28 8.94
N THR A 164 -7.65 17.82 9.91
CA THR A 164 -6.64 18.86 9.67
C THR A 164 -5.50 18.36 8.77
N ASN A 165 -4.98 17.15 9.04
CA ASN A 165 -3.96 16.50 8.22
C ASN A 165 -4.44 16.31 6.77
N PHE A 166 -5.67 15.83 6.60
CA PHE A 166 -6.26 15.63 5.28
C PHE A 166 -6.42 16.94 4.50
N ILE A 167 -6.95 18.01 5.12
CA ILE A 167 -7.07 19.33 4.47
C ILE A 167 -5.69 19.81 4.00
N ALA A 168 -4.67 19.72 4.86
CA ALA A 168 -3.30 20.10 4.52
C ALA A 168 -2.73 19.26 3.35
N ASN A 169 -3.01 17.96 3.30
CA ASN A 169 -2.57 17.09 2.20
C ASN A 169 -3.27 17.38 0.86
N ILE A 170 -4.55 17.78 0.88
CA ILE A 170 -5.24 18.21 -0.34
C ILE A 170 -4.77 19.60 -0.79
N HIS A 171 -4.50 20.52 0.13
CA HIS A 171 -3.85 21.80 -0.21
C HIS A 171 -2.46 21.57 -0.82
N GLU A 172 -1.64 20.69 -0.24
CA GLU A 172 -0.32 20.31 -0.79
C GLU A 172 -0.42 19.65 -2.17
N LEU A 173 -1.43 18.79 -2.40
CA LEU A 173 -1.72 18.22 -3.72
C LEU A 173 -2.07 19.32 -4.74
N ILE A 174 -2.94 20.28 -4.37
CA ILE A 174 -3.33 21.39 -5.25
C ILE A 174 -2.11 22.28 -5.56
N ASP A 175 -1.32 22.65 -4.56
CA ASP A 175 -0.09 23.45 -4.74
C ASP A 175 0.92 22.74 -5.65
N ASN A 176 1.12 21.43 -5.49
CA ASN A 176 1.99 20.61 -6.33
C ASN A 176 1.44 20.50 -7.77
N LEU A 177 0.13 20.33 -7.95
CA LEU A 177 -0.52 20.28 -9.26
C LEU A 177 -0.46 21.63 -10.00
N GLU A 178 -0.72 22.75 -9.31
CA GLU A 178 -0.64 24.10 -9.90
C GLU A 178 0.79 24.43 -10.33
N HIS A 179 1.80 23.95 -9.58
CA HIS A 179 3.21 24.13 -9.93
C HIS A 179 3.67 23.26 -11.12
N ASP A 180 3.16 22.04 -11.25
CA ASP A 180 3.67 21.04 -12.19
C ASP A 180 2.84 20.89 -13.48
N PHE A 181 1.67 21.53 -13.58
CA PHE A 181 0.66 21.23 -14.59
C PHE A 181 1.19 21.16 -16.03
N GLU A 182 2.01 22.11 -16.47
CA GLU A 182 2.54 22.12 -17.84
C GLU A 182 3.47 20.93 -18.13
N MET A 183 4.24 20.46 -17.14
CA MET A 183 5.03 19.23 -17.28
C MET A 183 4.12 17.99 -17.32
N LEU A 184 3.02 17.98 -16.57
CA LEU A 184 2.04 16.88 -16.60
C LEU A 184 1.29 16.81 -17.93
N ALA A 185 0.87 17.96 -18.45
CA ALA A 185 0.10 18.11 -19.67
C ALA A 185 0.87 17.63 -20.90
N GLU A 186 2.19 17.80 -20.91
CA GLU A 186 3.08 17.32 -21.98
C GLU A 186 3.56 15.88 -21.79
N LEU A 187 3.96 15.50 -20.56
CA LEU A 187 4.65 14.23 -20.34
C LEU A 187 3.72 13.02 -20.50
N PHE A 188 2.49 13.10 -19.98
CA PHE A 188 1.62 11.94 -19.76
C PHE A 188 0.60 11.64 -20.86
N VAL A 189 0.64 12.39 -21.96
CA VAL A 189 -0.17 12.13 -23.16
C VAL A 189 0.53 11.18 -24.14
N ASP A 190 -0.21 10.68 -25.13
CA ASP A 190 0.28 9.68 -26.07
C ASP A 190 1.26 10.29 -27.10
N ASP A 191 2.30 9.56 -27.48
CA ASP A 191 3.31 9.99 -28.46
C ASP A 191 2.85 9.77 -29.92
N ARG A 192 1.65 9.20 -30.13
CA ARG A 192 1.10 8.93 -31.46
C ARG A 192 0.81 10.23 -32.21
N LYS A 193 1.74 10.55 -33.11
CA LYS A 193 1.72 11.68 -34.04
C LYS A 193 0.37 11.79 -34.76
N GLU A 194 -0.32 12.91 -34.53
CA GLU A 194 -0.98 13.75 -35.56
C GLU A 194 -1.69 14.94 -34.90
N LEU A 195 -2.12 14.78 -33.64
CA LEU A 195 -2.62 15.86 -32.79
C LEU A 195 -1.73 16.05 -31.55
N GLN A 196 -1.52 17.31 -31.16
CA GLN A 196 -0.96 17.66 -29.85
C GLN A 196 -2.10 17.63 -28.81
N ASP A 197 -2.54 16.42 -28.46
CA ASP A 197 -3.37 16.25 -27.26
C ASP A 197 -2.54 16.61 -26.02
N ARG A 198 -3.20 17.12 -24.98
CA ARG A 198 -2.60 17.49 -23.69
C ARG A 198 -3.67 17.45 -22.61
N ILE A 199 -3.32 17.22 -21.34
CA ILE A 199 -4.32 17.32 -20.26
C ILE A 199 -4.75 18.79 -20.09
N VAL A 200 -6.04 19.07 -19.96
CA VAL A 200 -6.59 20.44 -19.95
C VAL A 200 -7.27 20.84 -18.64
N ARG A 201 -7.85 19.90 -17.90
CA ARG A 201 -8.35 20.11 -16.53
C ARG A 201 -8.36 18.81 -15.73
N LEU A 202 -8.23 18.93 -14.41
CA LEU A 202 -8.59 17.85 -13.48
C LEU A 202 -10.12 17.68 -13.46
N THR A 203 -10.61 16.44 -13.48
CA THR A 203 -12.05 16.11 -13.47
C THR A 203 -12.46 15.16 -12.35
N LYS A 204 -11.51 14.46 -11.71
CA LYS A 204 -11.81 13.61 -10.53
C LYS A 204 -10.57 13.38 -9.67
N LEU A 205 -10.76 13.27 -8.35
CA LEU A 205 -9.86 12.58 -7.44
C LEU A 205 -10.54 11.31 -6.92
N ASP A 206 -9.85 10.18 -6.98
CA ASP A 206 -10.19 8.95 -6.27
C ASP A 206 -9.10 8.63 -5.25
N LEU A 207 -9.45 7.97 -4.15
CA LEU A 207 -8.46 7.47 -3.19
C LEU A 207 -8.08 6.04 -3.59
N SER A 208 -6.82 5.67 -3.37
CA SER A 208 -6.36 4.29 -3.61
C SER A 208 -6.79 3.30 -2.53
N GLY A 209 -7.08 3.79 -1.31
CA GLY A 209 -7.17 2.96 -0.12
C GLY A 209 -5.81 2.49 0.42
N SER A 210 -4.69 3.07 -0.05
CA SER A 210 -3.35 2.75 0.45
C SER A 210 -3.18 3.11 1.93
N ASP A 211 -2.22 2.47 2.58
CA ASP A 211 -1.82 2.81 3.94
C ASP A 211 -1.44 4.30 4.10
N LEU A 212 -1.64 4.77 5.32
CA LEU A 212 -1.48 6.16 5.75
C LEU A 212 -0.09 6.38 6.33
N HIS A 213 0.61 7.41 5.86
CA HIS A 213 1.95 7.73 6.32
C HIS A 213 2.15 9.25 6.49
N LYS A 214 3.10 9.66 7.33
CA LYS A 214 3.63 11.03 7.39
C LYS A 214 2.56 12.15 7.48
N GLY A 215 1.61 11.99 8.40
CA GLY A 215 0.48 12.89 8.58
C GLY A 215 -0.68 12.56 7.64
N GLY A 216 -1.10 11.30 7.54
CA GLY A 216 -2.27 10.89 6.74
C GLY A 216 -2.12 11.03 5.23
N LYS A 217 -0.88 11.08 4.71
CA LYS A 217 -0.59 11.05 3.27
C LYS A 217 -0.85 9.63 2.74
N GLN A 218 -1.46 9.56 1.56
CA GLN A 218 -1.83 8.32 0.88
C GLN A 218 -1.77 8.52 -0.64
N VAL A 219 -1.77 7.44 -1.42
CA VAL A 219 -1.79 7.50 -2.88
C VAL A 219 -3.17 7.95 -3.38
N ILE A 220 -3.20 8.94 -4.27
CA ILE A 220 -4.42 9.54 -4.83
C ILE A 220 -4.43 9.32 -6.34
N LEU A 221 -5.52 8.77 -6.88
CA LEU A 221 -5.70 8.57 -8.31
C LEU A 221 -6.33 9.83 -8.91
N LEU A 222 -5.66 10.42 -9.88
CA LEU A 222 -6.11 11.63 -10.58
C LEU A 222 -6.80 11.21 -11.88
N THR A 223 -7.91 11.87 -12.23
CA THR A 223 -8.46 11.81 -13.60
C THR A 223 -8.50 13.22 -14.17
N PHE A 224 -7.98 13.37 -15.38
CA PHE A 224 -7.98 14.59 -16.17
C PHE A 224 -8.79 14.40 -17.45
N GLU A 225 -9.40 15.48 -17.93
CA GLU A 225 -9.82 15.59 -19.32
C GLU A 225 -8.62 16.01 -20.18
N THR A 226 -8.50 15.44 -21.38
CA THR A 226 -7.54 15.88 -22.40
C THR A 226 -8.19 16.80 -23.43
N ARG A 227 -7.40 17.45 -24.28
CA ARG A 227 -7.90 18.37 -25.32
C ARG A 227 -8.85 17.68 -26.32
N GLU A 228 -8.71 16.36 -26.48
CA GLU A 228 -9.63 15.52 -27.28
C GLU A 228 -10.88 15.06 -26.50
N GLY A 229 -11.12 15.56 -25.28
CA GLY A 229 -12.25 15.18 -24.43
C GLY A 229 -12.12 13.78 -23.80
N LYS A 230 -10.94 13.15 -23.88
CA LYS A 230 -10.68 11.81 -23.34
C LYS A 230 -10.32 11.90 -21.85
N ALA A 231 -10.55 10.82 -21.11
CA ALA A 231 -10.12 10.71 -19.72
C ALA A 231 -8.68 10.14 -19.64
N LYS A 232 -7.70 10.93 -19.20
CA LYS A 232 -6.36 10.43 -18.82
C LYS A 232 -6.29 10.27 -17.30
N ARG A 233 -5.89 9.09 -16.84
CA ARG A 233 -5.67 8.81 -15.41
C ARG A 233 -4.19 8.85 -15.06
N LEU A 234 -3.88 9.36 -13.87
CA LEU A 234 -2.56 9.36 -13.24
C LEU A 234 -2.67 8.87 -11.79
N VAL A 235 -1.52 8.55 -11.20
CA VAL A 235 -1.37 8.22 -9.79
C VAL A 235 -0.45 9.27 -9.15
N TYR A 236 -0.96 10.02 -8.18
CA TYR A 236 -0.15 10.89 -7.32
C TYR A 236 0.29 10.10 -6.08
N LYS A 237 1.61 9.96 -5.91
CA LYS A 237 2.21 9.28 -4.77
C LYS A 237 2.99 10.32 -3.93
N PRO A 238 2.52 10.68 -2.72
CA PRO A 238 3.15 11.70 -1.86
C PRO A 238 4.36 11.13 -1.07
N SER A 239 5.24 10.44 -1.78
CA SER A 239 6.53 9.94 -1.29
C SER A 239 7.54 9.93 -2.45
N ASP A 240 8.81 9.66 -2.15
CA ASP A 240 9.86 9.65 -3.19
C ASP A 240 9.70 8.46 -4.15
N VAL A 241 9.37 8.75 -5.42
CA VAL A 241 9.22 7.77 -6.50
C VAL A 241 10.48 7.65 -7.38
N MET A 242 11.61 8.22 -6.94
CA MET A 242 12.86 8.21 -7.71
C MET A 242 13.39 6.79 -7.96
N ILE A 243 13.16 5.85 -7.04
CA ILE A 243 13.55 4.45 -7.21
C ILE A 243 12.71 3.74 -8.29
N ASP A 244 11.39 3.95 -8.32
CA ASP A 244 10.52 3.47 -9.40
C ASP A 244 10.97 4.03 -10.76
N PHE A 245 11.23 5.34 -10.84
CA PHE A 245 11.74 5.99 -12.05
C PHE A 245 13.07 5.39 -12.52
N CYS A 246 14.02 5.17 -11.59
CA CYS A 246 15.28 4.50 -11.90
C CYS A 246 15.06 3.11 -12.49
N LEU A 247 14.16 2.31 -11.92
CA LEU A 247 13.99 0.92 -12.36
C LEU A 247 13.20 0.81 -13.68
N VAL A 248 12.05 1.49 -13.78
CA VAL A 248 11.05 1.26 -14.85
C VAL A 248 10.52 2.51 -15.55
N GLY A 249 11.07 3.68 -15.23
CA GLY A 249 10.69 4.93 -15.88
C GLY A 249 10.88 4.86 -17.40
N ARG A 250 9.83 5.22 -18.15
CA ARG A 250 9.93 5.51 -19.58
C ARG A 250 10.36 6.95 -19.76
N CYS A 251 11.49 7.17 -20.41
CA CYS A 251 12.22 8.44 -20.33
C CYS A 251 12.56 9.06 -21.69
N ASP A 252 11.97 8.57 -22.79
CA ASP A 252 12.22 9.08 -24.13
C ASP A 252 11.72 10.52 -24.31
N TYR A 253 10.58 10.88 -23.74
CA TYR A 253 10.11 12.28 -23.72
C TYR A 253 11.09 13.19 -22.97
N MET A 254 11.58 12.76 -21.80
CA MET A 254 12.51 13.53 -20.98
C MET A 254 13.89 13.68 -21.63
N ARG A 255 14.38 12.65 -22.33
CA ARG A 255 15.61 12.73 -23.15
C ARG A 255 15.50 13.79 -24.24
N LYS A 256 14.38 13.79 -24.99
CA LYS A 256 14.11 14.76 -26.06
C LYS A 256 14.00 16.20 -25.53
N ASN A 257 13.47 16.37 -24.32
CA ASN A 257 13.15 17.67 -23.71
C ASN A 257 14.06 18.01 -22.50
N SER A 258 15.31 17.57 -22.50
CA SER A 258 16.20 17.55 -21.33
C SER A 258 16.36 18.89 -20.60
N GLY A 259 16.24 20.03 -21.28
CA GLY A 259 16.21 21.36 -20.66
C GLY A 259 15.06 21.55 -19.65
N LYS A 260 13.85 21.09 -19.96
CA LYS A 260 12.67 21.14 -19.06
C LYS A 260 12.84 20.23 -17.84
N PHE A 261 13.59 19.14 -17.99
CA PHE A 261 13.82 18.13 -16.95
C PHE A 261 15.21 18.23 -16.30
N SER A 262 15.94 19.34 -16.52
CA SER A 262 17.29 19.61 -15.97
C SER A 262 17.36 19.59 -14.43
N GLN A 263 16.22 19.79 -13.78
CA GLN A 263 15.95 19.63 -12.35
C GLN A 263 15.98 18.17 -11.84
N LEU A 264 15.91 17.16 -12.73
CA LEU A 264 16.13 15.76 -12.36
C LEU A 264 17.64 15.49 -12.30
N PRO A 265 18.22 14.99 -11.18
CA PRO A 265 19.67 15.02 -11.00
C PRO A 265 20.51 14.00 -11.82
N PHE A 266 19.93 13.36 -12.84
CA PHE A 266 20.41 12.10 -13.44
C PHE A 266 20.17 12.04 -14.98
N ARG A 267 20.86 11.12 -15.69
CA ARG A 267 20.70 10.98 -17.15
C ARG A 267 19.80 9.78 -17.52
N PRO A 268 18.75 9.95 -18.35
CA PRO A 268 17.44 9.43 -17.93
C PRO A 268 17.15 7.95 -18.16
N ASN A 269 18.09 7.12 -18.64
CA ASN A 269 17.77 5.74 -18.97
C ASN A 269 17.48 4.92 -17.70
N SER A 270 16.26 4.39 -17.59
CA SER A 270 15.93 3.43 -16.53
C SER A 270 16.66 2.09 -16.74
N LEU A 271 16.68 1.26 -15.71
CA LEU A 271 17.26 -0.08 -15.78
C LEU A 271 16.57 -0.92 -16.88
N MET A 272 15.24 -0.86 -16.98
CA MET A 272 14.52 -1.61 -18.01
C MET A 272 14.77 -1.06 -19.42
N GLU A 273 14.84 0.28 -19.61
CA GLU A 273 15.27 0.85 -20.91
C GLU A 273 16.70 0.44 -21.29
N LEU A 274 17.62 0.35 -20.32
CA LEU A 274 19.00 -0.12 -20.55
C LEU A 274 19.01 -1.58 -21.02
N LEU A 275 18.31 -2.46 -20.30
CA LEU A 275 18.23 -3.90 -20.62
C LEU A 275 17.52 -4.17 -21.95
N ASN A 276 16.50 -3.37 -22.29
CA ASN A 276 15.76 -3.44 -23.57
C ASN A 276 16.61 -3.12 -24.80
N THR A 277 17.83 -2.59 -24.65
CA THR A 277 18.72 -2.24 -25.77
C THR A 277 19.06 -3.46 -26.62
N GLY A 278 18.49 -3.52 -27.83
CA GLY A 278 18.67 -4.62 -28.79
C GLY A 278 17.68 -5.79 -28.64
N ILE A 279 16.64 -5.66 -27.81
CA ILE A 279 15.55 -6.64 -27.67
C ILE A 279 14.39 -6.25 -28.60
N GLN A 280 13.77 -7.22 -29.27
CA GLN A 280 12.56 -7.00 -30.09
C GLN A 280 11.39 -6.52 -29.21
N GLU A 281 10.63 -5.54 -29.71
CA GLU A 281 9.61 -4.79 -28.95
C GLU A 281 8.61 -5.68 -28.19
N GLN A 282 8.15 -6.78 -28.78
CA GLN A 282 7.21 -7.69 -28.10
C GLN A 282 7.81 -8.39 -26.85
N PHE A 283 9.12 -8.56 -26.79
CA PHE A 283 9.84 -9.16 -25.66
C PHE A 283 10.47 -8.14 -24.70
N GLN A 284 10.42 -6.85 -25.02
CA GLN A 284 10.94 -5.79 -24.15
C GLN A 284 10.17 -5.72 -22.83
N LEU A 285 10.91 -5.51 -21.75
CA LEU A 285 10.41 -5.21 -20.41
C LEU A 285 9.52 -3.96 -20.45
N PRO A 286 8.37 -3.94 -19.76
CA PRO A 286 7.48 -2.79 -19.75
C PRO A 286 8.12 -1.59 -19.05
N THR A 287 7.85 -0.38 -19.56
CA THR A 287 8.24 0.88 -18.93
C THR A 287 7.09 1.87 -19.07
N TYR A 288 6.86 2.66 -18.03
CA TYR A 288 5.74 3.60 -17.96
C TYR A 288 6.21 4.96 -17.44
N ARG A 289 5.46 6.02 -17.74
CA ARG A 289 5.91 7.37 -17.41
C ARG A 289 5.85 7.60 -15.90
N ILE A 290 6.91 8.20 -15.35
CA ILE A 290 7.04 8.59 -13.95
C ILE A 290 7.68 9.98 -13.90
N LEU A 291 7.19 10.86 -13.02
CA LEU A 291 7.74 12.20 -12.78
C LEU A 291 8.07 12.37 -11.29
N PRO A 292 9.33 12.14 -10.87
CA PRO A 292 9.79 12.43 -9.51
C PRO A 292 9.89 13.93 -9.26
N ARG A 293 9.50 14.39 -8.07
CA ARG A 293 9.51 15.81 -7.67
C ARG A 293 10.05 15.95 -6.24
N LYS A 294 10.87 16.99 -6.00
CA LYS A 294 11.49 17.29 -4.69
C LYS A 294 12.23 16.07 -4.07
N VAL A 295 12.85 15.24 -4.92
CA VAL A 295 13.57 13.99 -4.61
C VAL A 295 14.53 14.13 -3.43
N GLY A 296 14.58 13.11 -2.57
CA GLY A 296 15.45 13.04 -1.39
C GLY A 296 15.01 13.89 -0.20
N THR A 297 13.87 14.60 -0.28
CA THR A 297 13.38 15.50 0.78
C THR A 297 12.11 14.98 1.46
N LEU A 298 11.76 15.55 2.62
CA LEU A 298 10.49 15.23 3.32
C LEU A 298 9.23 15.71 2.59
N ARG A 299 9.40 16.51 1.53
CA ARG A 299 8.33 16.91 0.61
C ARG A 299 8.50 16.26 -0.77
N ALA A 300 9.21 15.13 -0.86
CA ALA A 300 9.28 14.33 -2.08
C ALA A 300 7.91 13.73 -2.42
N TYR A 301 7.56 13.77 -3.70
CA TYR A 301 6.36 13.17 -4.27
C TYR A 301 6.63 12.80 -5.74
N GLY A 302 5.66 12.20 -6.40
CA GLY A 302 5.65 12.18 -7.85
C GLY A 302 4.32 11.76 -8.44
N TYR A 303 4.32 11.78 -9.77
CA TYR A 303 3.20 11.33 -10.58
C TYR A 303 3.63 10.11 -11.38
N ILE A 304 2.76 9.11 -11.45
CA ILE A 304 2.97 7.86 -12.15
C ILE A 304 1.82 7.67 -13.13
N GLU A 305 2.12 7.12 -14.31
CA GLU A 305 1.13 6.75 -15.31
C GLU A 305 0.16 5.68 -14.76
N PHE A 306 -1.15 5.87 -14.95
CA PHE A 306 -2.12 4.87 -14.52
C PHE A 306 -2.11 3.67 -15.48
N VAL A 307 -1.36 2.63 -15.10
CA VAL A 307 -1.35 1.31 -15.72
C VAL A 307 -2.77 0.70 -15.61
N THR A 308 -3.44 0.45 -16.74
CA THR A 308 -4.78 -0.18 -16.75
C THR A 308 -4.68 -1.69 -16.56
N TYR A 309 -5.81 -2.35 -16.26
CA TYR A 309 -5.85 -3.81 -16.09
C TYR A 309 -6.63 -4.42 -17.26
N ASP A 310 -5.90 -5.06 -18.16
CA ASP A 310 -6.36 -5.50 -19.47
C ASP A 310 -6.28 -7.04 -19.54
N GLN A 311 -7.23 -7.68 -18.85
CA GLN A 311 -7.09 -9.06 -18.38
C GLN A 311 -7.24 -10.17 -19.44
N TYR A 312 -7.79 -9.85 -20.63
CA TYR A 312 -8.07 -10.84 -21.67
C TYR A 312 -7.00 -10.82 -22.76
N ILE A 313 -6.35 -11.96 -22.97
CA ILE A 313 -5.24 -12.11 -23.92
C ILE A 313 -5.37 -13.40 -24.75
N ASP A 314 -4.80 -13.39 -25.95
CA ASP A 314 -4.71 -14.59 -26.78
C ASP A 314 -3.51 -15.49 -26.40
N LYS A 315 -3.39 -16.64 -27.06
CA LYS A 315 -2.32 -17.62 -26.79
C LYS A 315 -0.91 -17.15 -27.19
N ALA A 316 -0.77 -16.21 -28.12
CA ALA A 316 0.52 -15.64 -28.47
C ALA A 316 0.94 -14.57 -27.45
N GLN A 317 0.00 -13.70 -27.05
CA GLN A 317 0.16 -12.75 -25.96
C GLN A 317 0.49 -13.46 -24.64
N ALA A 318 -0.15 -14.58 -24.31
CA ALA A 318 0.17 -15.36 -23.11
C ALA A 318 1.64 -15.83 -23.08
N ARG A 319 2.18 -16.29 -24.21
CA ARG A 319 3.61 -16.65 -24.32
C ARG A 319 4.54 -15.46 -24.09
N LEU A 320 4.19 -14.30 -24.65
CA LEU A 320 4.95 -13.06 -24.46
C LEU A 320 4.89 -12.61 -23.00
N PHE A 321 3.69 -12.58 -22.40
CA PHE A 321 3.44 -12.24 -21.02
C PHE A 321 4.30 -13.09 -20.08
N TYR A 322 4.23 -14.43 -20.20
CA TYR A 322 4.98 -15.33 -19.32
C TYR A 322 6.49 -15.35 -19.59
N SER A 323 6.93 -15.12 -20.83
CA SER A 323 8.35 -14.89 -21.14
C SER A 323 8.88 -13.62 -20.46
N VAL A 324 8.15 -12.50 -20.55
CA VAL A 324 8.53 -11.24 -19.87
C VAL A 324 8.45 -11.40 -18.34
N PHE A 325 7.47 -12.14 -17.81
CA PHE A 325 7.41 -12.48 -16.38
C PHE A 325 8.66 -13.25 -15.92
N GLY A 326 9.12 -14.22 -16.73
CA GLY A 326 10.41 -14.89 -16.53
C GLY A 326 11.59 -13.91 -16.44
N GLN A 327 11.66 -12.93 -17.35
CA GLN A 327 12.70 -11.89 -17.31
C GLN A 327 12.64 -11.06 -16.02
N LEU A 328 11.44 -10.70 -15.56
CA LEU A 328 11.21 -9.90 -14.36
C LEU A 328 11.64 -10.64 -13.08
N LEU A 329 11.44 -11.96 -12.99
CA LEU A 329 11.95 -12.78 -11.89
C LEU A 329 13.49 -12.70 -11.76
N ALA A 330 14.23 -12.68 -12.88
CA ALA A 330 15.68 -12.53 -12.88
C ALA A 330 16.13 -11.14 -12.40
N ILE A 331 15.38 -10.09 -12.75
CA ILE A 331 15.62 -8.72 -12.29
C ILE A 331 15.31 -8.59 -10.80
N ALA A 332 14.16 -9.10 -10.33
CA ALA A 332 13.78 -9.07 -8.92
C ALA A 332 14.82 -9.76 -8.03
N LEU A 333 15.27 -10.94 -8.42
CA LEU A 333 16.36 -11.68 -7.77
C LEU A 333 17.68 -10.89 -7.74
N THR A 334 18.09 -10.32 -8.87
CA THR A 334 19.41 -9.68 -9.03
C THR A 334 19.49 -8.33 -8.32
N PHE A 335 18.44 -7.52 -8.42
CA PHE A 335 18.36 -6.20 -7.79
C PHE A 335 17.80 -6.25 -6.37
N GLY A 336 17.31 -7.40 -5.91
CA GLY A 336 16.75 -7.54 -4.57
C GLY A 336 15.45 -6.76 -4.40
N LEU A 337 14.57 -6.83 -5.40
CA LEU A 337 13.23 -6.26 -5.33
C LEU A 337 12.37 -7.20 -4.45
N ARG A 338 11.61 -6.64 -3.51
CA ARG A 338 10.82 -7.39 -2.52
C ARG A 338 9.41 -6.82 -2.39
N ASP A 339 8.60 -7.49 -1.57
CA ASP A 339 7.27 -7.05 -1.15
C ASP A 339 6.21 -7.00 -2.28
N PHE A 340 6.36 -7.87 -3.28
CA PHE A 340 5.35 -8.04 -4.34
C PHE A 340 4.10 -8.79 -3.83
N HIS A 341 3.09 -8.04 -3.38
CA HIS A 341 1.72 -8.56 -3.19
C HIS A 341 0.89 -8.50 -4.49
N LEU A 342 -0.30 -9.13 -4.52
CA LEU A 342 -1.14 -9.32 -5.72
C LEU A 342 -1.38 -8.06 -6.57
N SER A 343 -1.43 -6.88 -5.96
CA SER A 343 -1.65 -5.60 -6.63
C SER A 343 -0.40 -4.97 -7.25
N ASN A 344 0.81 -5.45 -6.90
CA ASN A 344 2.09 -4.90 -7.38
C ASN A 344 2.54 -5.52 -8.71
N LEU A 345 1.73 -6.43 -9.28
CA LEU A 345 1.82 -6.89 -10.66
C LEU A 345 0.48 -6.62 -11.35
N ILE A 346 0.52 -5.91 -12.49
CA ILE A 346 -0.67 -5.61 -13.30
C ILE A 346 -0.49 -6.17 -14.72
N ALA A 347 -1.48 -6.90 -15.22
CA ALA A 347 -1.57 -7.25 -16.64
C ALA A 347 -2.08 -6.05 -17.46
N HIS A 348 -1.21 -5.46 -18.28
CA HIS A 348 -1.49 -4.26 -19.06
C HIS A 348 -0.85 -4.39 -20.46
N GLU A 349 -1.59 -4.05 -21.52
CA GLU A 349 -1.14 -4.17 -22.93
C GLU A 349 -0.50 -5.54 -23.27
N GLY A 350 -0.98 -6.62 -22.64
CA GLY A 350 -0.46 -7.99 -22.82
C GLY A 350 0.90 -8.25 -22.14
N LYS A 351 1.40 -7.36 -21.27
CA LYS A 351 2.67 -7.50 -20.55
C LYS A 351 2.50 -7.40 -19.01
N PRO A 352 3.31 -8.14 -18.24
CA PRO A 352 3.33 -8.08 -16.77
C PRO A 352 4.04 -6.81 -16.28
N HIS A 353 3.29 -5.80 -15.87
CA HIS A 353 3.84 -4.55 -15.34
C HIS A 353 4.03 -4.65 -13.83
N LEU A 354 5.27 -4.58 -13.35
CA LEU A 354 5.55 -4.39 -11.93
C LEU A 354 5.32 -2.92 -11.55
N ILE A 355 4.70 -2.69 -10.39
CA ILE A 355 4.57 -1.36 -9.78
C ILE A 355 5.03 -1.40 -8.31
N ASP A 356 5.12 -0.22 -7.69
CA ASP A 356 5.51 0.00 -6.29
C ASP A 356 6.87 -0.61 -5.91
N LEU A 357 7.91 -0.18 -6.65
CA LEU A 357 9.25 -0.74 -6.59
C LEU A 357 10.14 -0.10 -5.50
N GLU A 358 9.52 0.50 -4.49
CA GLU A 358 10.23 1.21 -3.43
C GLU A 358 10.99 0.30 -2.46
N MET A 359 10.73 -1.01 -2.47
CA MET A 359 11.43 -2.06 -1.71
C MET A 359 12.58 -2.71 -2.51
N ALA A 360 13.44 -1.89 -3.12
CA ALA A 360 14.57 -2.33 -3.94
C ALA A 360 15.87 -2.59 -3.14
N PHE A 361 16.91 -3.11 -3.81
CA PHE A 361 18.27 -3.34 -3.26
C PHE A 361 18.37 -4.28 -2.05
N GLY A 362 17.27 -4.93 -1.67
CA GLY A 362 17.16 -5.77 -0.50
C GLY A 362 18.01 -7.03 -0.51
N GLN A 363 18.16 -7.60 0.68
CA GLN A 363 18.74 -8.92 0.87
C GLN A 363 17.76 -9.97 0.36
N VAL A 364 18.22 -10.75 -0.62
CA VAL A 364 17.46 -11.76 -1.38
C VAL A 364 18.43 -12.89 -1.74
N THR A 365 18.05 -14.10 -1.39
CA THR A 365 18.81 -15.37 -1.41
C THR A 365 18.05 -16.49 -2.15
N SER A 366 16.71 -16.40 -2.14
CA SER A 366 15.75 -17.22 -2.88
C SER A 366 14.88 -16.33 -3.77
N LEU A 367 14.15 -16.90 -4.73
CA LEU A 367 13.08 -16.19 -5.43
C LEU A 367 11.88 -15.93 -4.51
N THR A 368 11.60 -16.83 -3.55
CA THR A 368 10.53 -16.62 -2.56
C THR A 368 10.73 -15.37 -1.70
N ASP A 369 11.97 -14.94 -1.43
CA ASP A 369 12.26 -13.72 -0.65
C ASP A 369 11.70 -12.44 -1.32
N THR A 370 11.37 -12.50 -2.62
CA THR A 370 10.82 -11.38 -3.40
C THR A 370 9.29 -11.23 -3.26
N ASN A 371 8.59 -12.30 -2.85
CA ASN A 371 7.13 -12.48 -2.98
C ASN A 371 6.58 -12.44 -4.42
N LEU A 372 7.42 -12.45 -5.47
CA LEU A 372 6.96 -12.47 -6.87
C LEU A 372 6.56 -13.87 -7.38
N LEU A 373 6.97 -14.95 -6.70
CA LEU A 373 6.64 -16.34 -7.07
C LEU A 373 6.63 -17.30 -5.85
N GLY A 374 5.49 -17.96 -5.62
CA GLY A 374 5.27 -19.02 -4.62
C GLY A 374 4.30 -18.62 -3.50
N GLY A 375 3.41 -19.53 -3.08
CA GLY A 375 2.41 -19.24 -2.03
C GLY A 375 1.39 -18.17 -2.44
N ASP A 376 1.09 -17.21 -1.56
CA ASP A 376 0.20 -16.07 -1.81
C ASP A 376 0.83 -14.95 -2.70
N SER A 377 1.74 -15.31 -3.61
CA SER A 377 2.57 -14.36 -4.38
C SER A 377 1.84 -13.59 -5.47
N ALA A 378 2.43 -12.44 -5.84
CA ALA A 378 2.03 -11.68 -7.02
C ALA A 378 2.06 -12.50 -8.32
N GLY A 379 2.84 -13.58 -8.43
CA GLY A 379 2.91 -14.43 -9.62
C GLY A 379 1.95 -15.62 -9.66
N THR A 380 1.39 -16.05 -8.52
CA THR A 380 0.55 -17.27 -8.42
C THR A 380 -0.95 -17.01 -8.37
N GLY A 381 -1.37 -15.75 -8.26
CA GLY A 381 -2.76 -15.35 -8.54
C GLY A 381 -3.78 -15.58 -7.43
N PHE A 382 -3.35 -16.01 -6.24
CA PHE A 382 -4.20 -16.09 -5.06
C PHE A 382 -3.52 -15.39 -3.88
N GLN A 383 -4.33 -14.74 -3.05
CA GLN A 383 -4.02 -14.48 -1.67
C GLN A 383 -5.20 -15.03 -0.88
N VAL A 384 -4.98 -16.09 -0.13
CA VAL A 384 -5.87 -16.38 0.99
C VAL A 384 -5.64 -15.24 1.96
N GLN A 385 -6.61 -14.34 2.11
CA GLN A 385 -6.50 -13.30 3.12
C GLN A 385 -6.68 -13.95 4.50
N HIS A 386 -5.61 -14.57 4.98
CA HIS A 386 -5.39 -14.89 6.37
C HIS A 386 -5.46 -13.56 7.12
N SER A 387 -6.64 -13.25 7.66
CA SER A 387 -6.82 -12.21 8.65
C SER A 387 -5.82 -12.45 9.77
N GLY A 388 -4.74 -11.67 9.73
CA GLY A 388 -3.50 -11.97 10.44
C GLY A 388 -3.68 -12.10 11.95
N PRO A 389 -2.70 -12.67 12.65
CA PRO A 389 -2.72 -12.76 14.10
C PRO A 389 -2.94 -11.36 14.70
N TYR A 390 -4.12 -11.09 15.24
CA TYR A 390 -4.48 -9.76 15.71
C TYR A 390 -4.08 -9.58 17.17
N VAL A 391 -3.45 -8.44 17.46
CA VAL A 391 -2.85 -8.14 18.76
C VAL A 391 -3.93 -7.85 19.79
N VAL A 392 -4.15 -8.78 20.71
CA VAL A 392 -5.21 -8.72 21.74
C VAL A 392 -4.73 -8.00 23.01
N GLY A 393 -3.43 -7.96 23.22
CA GLY A 393 -2.81 -7.29 24.35
C GLY A 393 -1.31 -7.07 24.17
N TRP A 394 -0.81 -6.08 24.91
CA TRP A 394 0.59 -5.89 25.25
C TRP A 394 0.71 -6.12 26.76
N ASP A 395 1.65 -6.96 27.16
CA ASP A 395 2.20 -7.01 28.50
C ASP A 395 3.73 -7.11 28.36
N ASP A 396 4.48 -6.77 29.41
CA ASP A 396 5.91 -7.06 29.67
C ASP A 396 6.99 -7.04 28.55
N ARG A 397 6.70 -6.46 27.36
CA ARG A 397 7.45 -6.49 26.08
C ARG A 397 7.08 -7.64 25.12
N SER A 398 5.95 -8.31 25.33
CA SER A 398 5.41 -9.38 24.48
C SER A 398 4.11 -8.99 23.73
N LEU A 399 3.94 -9.54 22.52
CA LEU A 399 2.76 -9.34 21.65
C LEU A 399 1.85 -10.57 21.73
N PHE A 400 0.62 -10.41 22.23
CA PHE A 400 -0.35 -11.51 22.33
C PHE A 400 -1.29 -11.56 21.13
N TYR A 401 -1.33 -12.70 20.46
CA TYR A 401 -2.04 -12.90 19.21
C TYR A 401 -3.25 -13.82 19.34
N LEU A 402 -4.37 -13.47 18.67
CA LEU A 402 -5.42 -14.42 18.31
C LEU A 402 -5.45 -14.62 16.79
N GLU A 403 -5.65 -15.86 16.36
CA GLU A 403 -5.71 -16.25 14.95
C GLU A 403 -7.16 -16.27 14.47
N ARG A 404 -7.50 -15.50 13.42
CA ARG A 404 -8.78 -15.67 12.70
C ARG A 404 -8.55 -16.45 11.42
N LYS A 405 -9.28 -17.55 11.25
CA LYS A 405 -9.40 -18.29 9.99
C LYS A 405 -10.69 -17.88 9.28
N ALA A 406 -10.63 -16.72 8.63
CA ALA A 406 -11.73 -16.14 7.85
C ALA A 406 -11.22 -15.70 6.46
N GLY A 407 -10.66 -16.64 5.70
CA GLY A 407 -10.13 -16.37 4.37
C GLY A 407 -11.20 -15.82 3.42
N HIS A 408 -10.95 -14.65 2.85
CA HIS A 408 -11.56 -14.22 1.60
C HIS A 408 -10.52 -14.33 0.48
N ILE A 409 -11.00 -14.57 -0.74
CA ILE A 409 -10.17 -14.64 -1.95
C ILE A 409 -10.49 -13.41 -2.79
N GLU A 410 -9.59 -12.43 -2.79
CA GLU A 410 -9.67 -11.30 -3.72
C GLU A 410 -8.99 -11.65 -5.05
N GLN A 411 -9.54 -11.13 -6.15
CA GLN A 411 -8.93 -11.27 -7.48
C GLN A 411 -8.00 -10.10 -7.75
N GLY A 412 -6.69 -10.35 -7.74
CA GLY A 412 -5.67 -9.36 -8.09
C GLY A 412 -5.66 -9.01 -9.58
N LYS A 413 -5.04 -7.87 -9.90
CA LYS A 413 -4.82 -7.39 -11.28
C LYS A 413 -3.64 -8.09 -12.00
N ASN A 414 -3.09 -9.10 -11.35
CA ASN A 414 -1.95 -9.89 -11.79
C ASN A 414 -2.32 -11.08 -12.68
N ARG A 415 -3.62 -11.37 -12.85
CA ARG A 415 -4.12 -12.55 -13.58
C ARG A 415 -4.39 -12.22 -15.06
N VAL A 416 -4.34 -13.25 -15.89
CA VAL A 416 -4.66 -13.18 -17.32
C VAL A 416 -5.59 -14.32 -17.70
N PHE A 417 -6.52 -14.06 -18.60
CA PHE A 417 -7.62 -14.94 -18.99
C PHE A 417 -7.65 -15.07 -20.52
N SER A 418 -8.13 -16.20 -21.04
CA SER A 418 -8.25 -16.38 -22.49
C SER A 418 -9.25 -15.39 -23.08
N ASP A 419 -8.83 -14.71 -24.15
CA ASP A 419 -9.69 -13.95 -25.05
C ASP A 419 -10.93 -14.74 -25.51
N LYS A 420 -10.79 -16.04 -25.75
CA LYS A 420 -11.81 -16.94 -26.30
C LYS A 420 -12.64 -17.65 -25.23
N THR A 421 -12.02 -18.39 -24.32
CA THR A 421 -12.78 -19.22 -23.36
C THR A 421 -13.19 -18.45 -22.10
N LYS A 422 -12.59 -17.28 -21.85
CA LYS A 422 -12.71 -16.48 -20.61
C LYS A 422 -12.22 -17.18 -19.35
N GLU A 423 -11.66 -18.38 -19.47
CA GLU A 423 -11.01 -19.12 -18.38
C GLU A 423 -9.68 -18.46 -18.00
N LEU A 424 -9.26 -18.68 -16.75
CA LEU A 424 -7.94 -18.30 -16.25
C LEU A 424 -6.86 -19.04 -17.04
N ILE A 425 -5.80 -18.33 -17.42
CA ILE A 425 -4.56 -18.92 -17.93
C ILE A 425 -3.63 -19.14 -16.73
N GLU A 426 -3.21 -20.38 -16.48
CA GLU A 426 -2.37 -20.69 -15.32
C GLU A 426 -0.87 -20.59 -15.65
N PRO A 427 -0.02 -19.97 -14.80
CA PRO A 427 1.42 -19.83 -15.04
C PRO A 427 2.15 -21.16 -15.31
N LYS A 428 1.66 -22.26 -14.73
CA LYS A 428 2.16 -23.63 -14.91
C LYS A 428 2.07 -24.15 -16.36
N GLU A 429 1.14 -23.63 -17.17
CA GLU A 429 0.97 -24.00 -18.58
C GLU A 429 2.07 -23.40 -19.48
N TYR A 430 2.64 -22.27 -19.05
CA TYR A 430 3.68 -21.50 -19.77
C TYR A 430 5.02 -21.60 -19.05
N ARG A 431 5.23 -22.69 -18.29
CA ARG A 431 6.40 -22.94 -17.46
C ARG A 431 7.71 -22.84 -18.25
N ASP A 432 7.74 -23.29 -19.51
CA ASP A 432 8.94 -23.19 -20.35
C ASP A 432 9.19 -21.77 -20.86
N GLU A 433 8.14 -21.01 -21.24
CA GLU A 433 8.26 -19.58 -21.53
C GLU A 433 8.82 -18.80 -20.32
N ILE A 434 8.33 -19.04 -19.09
CA ILE A 434 8.86 -18.42 -17.85
C ILE A 434 10.34 -18.79 -17.64
N LEU A 435 10.67 -20.08 -17.71
CA LEU A 435 12.05 -20.54 -17.46
C LEU A 435 13.05 -20.04 -18.52
N ASN A 436 12.61 -19.90 -19.77
CA ASN A 436 13.46 -19.43 -20.86
C ASN A 436 13.61 -17.90 -20.84
N GLY A 437 12.56 -17.15 -20.49
CA GLY A 437 12.65 -15.71 -20.24
C GLY A 437 13.57 -15.38 -19.05
N PHE A 438 13.49 -16.18 -17.97
CA PHE A 438 14.40 -16.08 -16.83
C PHE A 438 15.86 -16.33 -17.23
N GLU A 439 16.14 -17.42 -17.94
CA GLU A 439 17.52 -17.71 -18.39
C GLU A 439 18.05 -16.63 -19.35
N PHE A 440 17.23 -16.17 -20.30
CA PHE A 440 17.59 -15.09 -21.21
C PHE A 440 18.01 -13.82 -20.44
N MET A 441 17.22 -13.40 -19.45
CA MET A 441 17.54 -12.21 -18.67
C MET A 441 18.72 -12.41 -17.72
N MET A 442 18.89 -13.59 -17.11
CA MET A 442 20.10 -13.91 -16.32
C MET A 442 21.37 -13.80 -17.17
N ARG A 443 21.33 -14.29 -18.42
CA ARG A 443 22.44 -14.13 -19.38
C ARG A 443 22.63 -12.67 -19.80
N ARG A 444 21.55 -11.92 -20.02
CA ARG A 444 21.62 -10.49 -20.35
C ARG A 444 22.25 -9.66 -19.21
N LEU A 445 21.86 -9.93 -17.97
CA LEU A 445 22.41 -9.31 -16.76
C LEU A 445 23.91 -9.61 -16.58
N ALA A 446 24.35 -10.83 -16.93
CA ALA A 446 25.78 -11.18 -16.96
C ALA A 446 26.54 -10.36 -18.02
N THR A 447 26.01 -10.26 -19.25
CA THR A 447 26.63 -9.51 -20.36
C THR A 447 26.67 -8.00 -20.10
N ASP A 448 25.61 -7.42 -19.55
CA ASP A 448 25.49 -5.98 -19.31
C ASP A 448 26.01 -5.54 -17.93
N ALA A 449 26.58 -6.44 -17.11
CA ALA A 449 27.02 -6.15 -15.74
C ALA A 449 27.87 -4.87 -15.60
N VAL A 450 28.80 -4.61 -16.52
CA VAL A 450 29.63 -3.39 -16.54
C VAL A 450 28.80 -2.14 -16.86
N LYS A 451 27.80 -2.24 -17.74
CA LYS A 451 26.86 -1.15 -18.07
C LYS A 451 25.95 -0.85 -16.88
N ILE A 452 25.47 -1.88 -16.19
CA ILE A 452 24.64 -1.79 -14.99
C ILE A 452 25.42 -1.13 -13.83
N ILE A 453 26.70 -1.47 -13.68
CA ILE A 453 27.60 -0.82 -12.70
C ILE A 453 27.74 0.67 -13.00
N LYS A 454 28.02 1.04 -14.25
CA LYS A 454 28.08 2.46 -14.68
C LYS A 454 26.73 3.18 -14.60
N TRP A 455 25.62 2.44 -14.71
CA TRP A 455 24.27 2.95 -14.54
C TRP A 455 23.99 3.35 -13.08
N PHE A 456 24.50 2.60 -12.08
CA PHE A 456 24.43 3.02 -10.68
C PHE A 456 25.05 4.41 -10.45
N GLU A 457 26.16 4.71 -11.11
CA GLU A 457 26.84 6.01 -11.04
C GLU A 457 26.06 7.09 -11.82
N THR A 458 25.56 6.75 -13.01
CA THR A 458 24.82 7.66 -13.91
C THR A 458 23.47 8.09 -13.33
N MET A 459 22.84 7.24 -12.53
CA MET A 459 21.59 7.48 -11.80
C MET A 459 21.81 7.75 -10.30
N ARG A 460 23.08 7.85 -9.85
CA ARG A 460 23.52 8.00 -8.44
C ARG A 460 22.68 7.17 -7.45
N ILE A 461 22.44 5.90 -7.79
CA ILE A 461 21.58 4.96 -7.05
C ILE A 461 21.99 4.83 -5.57
N SER A 462 23.28 5.01 -5.29
CA SER A 462 23.84 5.07 -3.93
C SER A 462 23.18 6.12 -3.02
N GLU A 463 22.62 7.20 -3.58
CA GLU A 463 22.04 8.34 -2.86
C GLU A 463 20.51 8.35 -2.83
N VAL A 464 19.87 7.57 -3.71
CA VAL A 464 18.41 7.46 -3.80
C VAL A 464 17.83 6.91 -2.50
N VAL A 465 16.69 7.44 -2.06
CA VAL A 465 16.00 6.94 -0.88
C VAL A 465 15.15 5.72 -1.27
N VAL A 466 15.33 4.61 -0.56
CA VAL A 466 14.65 3.33 -0.80
C VAL A 466 13.97 2.89 0.51
N ARG A 467 12.76 2.32 0.43
CA ARG A 467 11.98 1.91 1.60
C ARG A 467 12.53 0.61 2.20
N HIS A 468 12.33 0.43 3.49
CA HIS A 468 12.71 -0.76 4.24
C HIS A 468 11.54 -1.22 5.11
N LEU A 469 11.18 -2.51 4.98
CA LEU A 469 10.03 -3.11 5.67
C LEU A 469 10.41 -3.53 7.09
N ILE A 470 9.68 -3.05 8.09
CA ILE A 470 9.78 -3.48 9.49
C ILE A 470 8.36 -3.69 10.03
N ASN A 471 7.97 -4.96 10.20
CA ASN A 471 6.77 -5.46 10.90
C ASN A 471 5.45 -4.73 10.58
N THR A 472 5.29 -4.26 9.33
CA THR A 472 4.18 -3.37 8.93
C THR A 472 2.79 -4.03 9.08
N ALA A 473 2.68 -5.35 8.90
CA ALA A 473 1.43 -6.09 9.12
C ALA A 473 0.97 -6.07 10.59
N ASP A 474 1.88 -6.30 11.54
CA ASP A 474 1.57 -6.26 12.98
C ASP A 474 1.22 -4.83 13.43
N LEU A 475 1.88 -3.84 12.83
CA LEU A 475 1.60 -2.41 13.04
C LEU A 475 0.24 -2.00 12.46
N ALA A 476 -0.17 -2.56 11.32
CA ALA A 476 -1.52 -2.37 10.76
C ALA A 476 -2.62 -3.04 11.60
N ALA A 477 -2.38 -4.27 12.10
CA ALA A 477 -3.26 -4.90 13.07
C ALA A 477 -3.39 -4.07 14.35
N THR A 478 -2.26 -3.58 14.87
CA THR A 478 -2.21 -2.69 16.04
C THR A 478 -2.99 -1.40 15.80
N LEU A 479 -2.73 -0.67 14.71
CA LEU A 479 -3.42 0.58 14.36
C LEU A 479 -4.95 0.42 14.32
N ASN A 480 -5.43 -0.66 13.70
CA ASN A 480 -6.85 -0.97 13.64
C ASN A 480 -7.45 -1.26 15.03
N ASN A 481 -6.72 -1.94 15.90
CA ASN A 481 -7.16 -2.21 17.27
C ASN A 481 -7.16 -0.94 18.14
N LEU A 482 -6.19 -0.03 17.98
CA LEU A 482 -6.15 1.25 18.71
C LEU A 482 -7.34 2.15 18.38
N ARG A 483 -7.71 2.25 17.09
CA ARG A 483 -8.92 2.96 16.64
C ARG A 483 -10.18 2.48 17.39
N SER A 484 -10.17 1.26 17.94
CA SER A 484 -11.32 0.61 18.57
C SER A 484 -11.46 0.76 20.09
N MET A 485 -10.46 1.33 20.77
CA MET A 485 -10.44 1.39 22.25
C MET A 485 -9.82 2.70 22.77
N GLU A 486 -10.66 3.63 23.25
CA GLU A 486 -10.23 4.91 23.86
C GLU A 486 -9.24 4.69 25.02
N GLN A 487 -9.54 3.74 25.92
CA GLN A 487 -8.67 3.37 27.05
C GLN A 487 -7.35 2.68 26.66
N SER A 488 -7.13 2.35 25.38
CA SER A 488 -5.87 1.77 24.90
C SER A 488 -4.91 2.85 24.38
N PHE A 489 -5.43 3.97 23.87
CA PHE A 489 -4.63 5.13 23.51
C PHE A 489 -3.94 5.75 24.73
N GLU A 490 -4.65 5.93 25.85
CA GLU A 490 -4.10 6.47 27.09
C GLU A 490 -3.01 5.56 27.69
N ARG A 491 -3.24 4.24 27.67
CA ARG A 491 -2.26 3.25 28.16
C ARG A 491 -0.99 3.21 27.32
N LEU A 492 -1.09 3.32 25.99
CA LEU A 492 0.09 3.44 25.13
C LEU A 492 0.94 4.67 25.44
N GLU A 493 0.33 5.80 25.79
CA GLU A 493 1.07 7.01 26.15
C GLU A 493 1.87 6.83 27.44
N ALA A 494 1.28 6.20 28.46
CA ALA A 494 2.00 5.82 29.68
C ALA A 494 3.18 4.89 29.38
N SER A 495 2.94 3.75 28.72
CA SER A 495 3.99 2.77 28.43
C SER A 495 5.08 3.30 27.48
N ALA A 496 4.74 4.22 26.55
CA ALA A 496 5.73 4.86 25.68
C ALA A 496 6.69 5.76 26.47
N LEU A 497 6.18 6.52 27.43
CA LEU A 497 6.98 7.39 28.30
C LEU A 497 7.81 6.57 29.29
N GLU A 498 7.21 5.57 29.92
CA GLU A 498 7.85 4.66 30.87
C GLU A 498 9.06 3.93 30.24
N VAL A 499 8.89 3.33 29.05
CA VAL A 499 10.00 2.69 28.31
C VAL A 499 11.06 3.71 27.88
N ALA A 500 10.66 4.91 27.46
CA ALA A 500 11.62 5.94 27.05
C ALA A 500 12.45 6.48 28.23
N ASP A 501 11.85 6.63 29.42
CA ASP A 501 12.52 7.12 30.62
C ASP A 501 13.32 6.03 31.36
N GLU A 502 12.89 4.76 31.31
CA GLU A 502 13.73 3.61 31.70
C GLU A 502 15.04 3.59 30.88
N GLU A 503 14.96 3.70 29.56
CA GLU A 503 16.12 3.57 28.68
C GLU A 503 17.02 4.81 28.72
N ARG A 504 16.46 6.02 28.91
CA ARG A 504 17.24 7.24 29.18
C ARG A 504 18.14 7.10 30.41
N GLN A 505 17.66 6.43 31.46
CA GLN A 505 18.43 6.20 32.69
C GLN A 505 19.58 5.18 32.50
N LYS A 506 19.52 4.34 31.45
CA LYS A 506 20.54 3.32 31.13
C LYS A 506 21.61 3.82 30.14
N GLY A 507 21.45 5.01 29.58
CA GLY A 507 22.45 5.67 28.73
C GLY A 507 22.00 5.87 27.27
N PRO A 508 22.88 5.66 26.27
CA PRO A 508 22.54 5.93 24.87
C PRO A 508 21.56 4.87 24.32
N VAL A 509 20.34 5.32 24.03
CA VAL A 509 19.21 4.53 23.52
C VAL A 509 19.58 3.65 22.30
N SER A 510 19.06 2.43 22.30
CA SER A 510 19.25 1.41 21.26
C SER A 510 18.46 1.69 19.97
N ALA A 511 18.76 0.97 18.88
CA ALA A 511 18.04 1.12 17.61
C ALA A 511 16.60 0.58 17.75
N GLU A 512 16.46 -0.51 18.50
CA GLU A 512 15.23 -1.22 18.80
C GLU A 512 14.25 -0.31 19.56
N THR A 513 14.72 0.35 20.62
CA THR A 513 13.94 1.32 21.40
C THR A 513 13.61 2.58 20.58
N ALA A 514 14.51 3.02 19.69
CA ALA A 514 14.23 4.13 18.79
C ALA A 514 13.12 3.80 17.78
N ILE A 515 13.16 2.62 17.17
CA ILE A 515 12.13 2.09 16.26
C ILE A 515 10.80 1.90 17.00
N PHE A 516 10.81 1.31 18.19
CA PHE A 516 9.64 1.15 19.05
C PHE A 516 8.96 2.50 19.35
N THR A 517 9.74 3.49 19.80
CA THR A 517 9.24 4.86 20.05
C THR A 517 8.68 5.50 18.78
N ARG A 518 9.33 5.31 17.62
CA ARG A 518 8.85 5.84 16.34
C ARG A 518 7.56 5.18 15.84
N ASN A 519 7.44 3.87 16.02
CA ASN A 519 6.20 3.14 15.74
C ASN A 519 5.04 3.71 16.56
N LEU A 520 5.23 3.88 17.88
CA LEU A 520 4.21 4.43 18.76
C LEU A 520 3.81 5.87 18.41
N VAL A 521 4.78 6.73 18.03
CA VAL A 521 4.48 8.10 17.59
C VAL A 521 3.68 8.13 16.28
N ALA A 522 3.98 7.27 15.31
CA ALA A 522 3.22 7.18 14.05
C ALA A 522 1.80 6.64 14.30
N LEU A 523 1.67 5.54 15.06
CA LEU A 523 0.39 4.95 15.42
C LEU A 523 -0.51 5.94 16.17
N LYS A 524 0.06 6.77 17.06
CA LYS A 524 -0.67 7.84 17.77
C LYS A 524 -1.18 8.95 16.83
N GLN A 525 -0.53 9.16 15.69
CA GLN A 525 -0.96 10.12 14.67
C GLN A 525 -2.04 9.54 13.73
N GLY A 526 -2.26 8.23 13.76
CA GLY A 526 -3.19 7.51 12.88
C GLY A 526 -2.53 6.84 11.66
N ASP A 527 -1.20 6.94 11.57
CA ASP A 527 -0.36 6.47 10.47
C ASP A 527 0.32 5.13 10.78
N LEU A 528 0.76 4.45 9.73
CA LEU A 528 1.82 3.45 9.83
C LEU A 528 3.20 4.12 9.69
N PRO A 529 4.19 3.73 10.49
CA PRO A 529 5.56 4.18 10.32
C PRO A 529 6.14 3.62 9.01
N SER A 530 7.03 4.38 8.38
CA SER A 530 7.82 3.91 7.24
C SER A 530 9.31 4.21 7.46
N TYR A 531 10.13 3.20 7.19
CA TYR A 531 11.58 3.26 7.32
C TYR A 531 12.25 3.25 5.95
N TYR A 532 13.44 3.83 5.87
CA TYR A 532 14.16 4.03 4.61
C TYR A 532 15.66 3.82 4.78
N PHE A 533 16.39 3.66 3.67
CA PHE A 533 17.85 3.64 3.63
C PHE A 533 18.36 4.29 2.33
N ARG A 534 19.66 4.55 2.25
CA ARG A 534 20.34 4.91 0.99
C ARG A 534 21.25 3.76 0.55
N PRO A 535 21.07 3.15 -0.65
CA PRO A 535 21.78 1.93 -1.06
C PRO A 535 23.31 1.99 -1.10
N GLY A 536 23.96 3.16 -1.03
CA GLY A 536 25.42 3.30 -0.92
C GLY A 536 25.91 3.83 0.43
N SER A 537 25.01 4.00 1.41
CA SER A 537 25.39 4.31 2.80
C SER A 537 25.76 3.03 3.55
N LYS A 538 26.58 3.14 4.62
CA LYS A 538 26.96 1.98 5.46
C LYS A 538 25.81 1.56 6.38
N ALA A 539 24.81 0.92 5.80
CA ALA A 539 23.66 0.32 6.49
C ALA A 539 22.85 1.28 7.39
N THR A 540 22.84 2.58 7.09
CA THR A 540 22.09 3.55 7.87
C THR A 540 20.59 3.46 7.57
N LEU A 541 19.84 2.97 8.55
CA LEU A 541 18.38 3.03 8.56
C LEU A 541 17.94 4.48 8.90
N MET A 542 16.82 4.93 8.33
CA MET A 542 16.23 6.24 8.57
C MET A 542 14.77 6.12 8.95
N ASP A 543 14.30 7.01 9.84
CA ASP A 543 12.89 7.13 10.20
C ASP A 543 12.04 7.82 9.09
N SER A 544 10.75 7.98 9.34
CA SER A 544 9.82 8.60 8.38
C SER A 544 10.13 10.08 8.08
N ASP A 545 10.86 10.75 8.96
CA ASP A 545 11.37 12.12 8.80
C ASP A 545 12.82 12.12 8.25
N TYR A 546 13.26 11.00 7.63
CA TYR A 546 14.60 10.75 7.11
C TYR A 546 15.74 11.03 8.11
N ARG A 547 15.47 10.98 9.42
CA ARG A 547 16.53 11.07 10.44
C ARG A 547 17.22 9.73 10.56
N GLU A 548 18.55 9.75 10.54
CA GLU A 548 19.36 8.55 10.70
C GLU A 548 19.15 7.93 12.09
N LEU A 549 18.82 6.64 12.08
CA LEU A 549 18.77 5.80 13.26
C LEU A 549 20.16 5.15 13.41
N ARG A 550 20.61 4.97 14.66
CA ARG A 550 21.83 4.19 14.90
C ARG A 550 21.62 2.78 14.37
N ALA A 551 22.67 2.19 13.78
CA ALA A 551 22.63 0.80 13.37
C ALA A 551 22.26 -0.09 14.58
N PRO A 552 21.39 -1.10 14.40
CA PRO A 552 21.14 -2.12 15.41
C PRO A 552 22.44 -2.80 15.86
N ARG A 553 22.42 -3.42 17.04
CA ARG A 553 23.50 -4.37 17.37
C ARG A 553 23.43 -5.56 16.40
N THR A 554 24.54 -6.27 16.24
CA THR A 554 24.71 -7.41 15.32
C THR A 554 23.78 -8.62 15.57
N ASP A 555 22.99 -8.52 16.63
CA ASP A 555 22.21 -9.53 17.33
C ASP A 555 20.71 -9.18 17.33
N ALA A 556 20.29 -8.18 16.54
CA ALA A 556 18.95 -7.60 16.54
C ALA A 556 17.89 -8.36 15.71
N LEU A 557 16.63 -8.18 16.12
CA LEU A 557 15.41 -8.62 15.41
C LEU A 557 15.11 -7.85 14.10
N ILE A 558 15.94 -6.87 13.74
CA ILE A 558 15.71 -5.96 12.62
C ILE A 558 16.58 -6.42 11.43
N PRO A 559 16.00 -6.75 10.26
CA PRO A 559 16.78 -7.13 9.09
C PRO A 559 17.76 -6.02 8.69
N ALA A 560 19.01 -6.37 8.38
CA ALA A 560 19.96 -5.40 7.86
C ALA A 560 19.48 -4.87 6.47
N PRO A 561 19.62 -3.56 6.20
CA PRO A 561 19.14 -2.95 4.97
C PRO A 561 19.87 -3.46 3.71
N GLY A 562 19.35 -3.06 2.55
CA GLY A 562 19.92 -3.36 1.25
C GLY A 562 21.20 -2.59 0.94
N SER A 563 21.86 -2.91 -0.17
CA SER A 563 22.98 -2.11 -0.70
C SER A 563 23.24 -2.33 -2.19
N VAL A 564 23.93 -1.39 -2.83
CA VAL A 564 24.44 -1.59 -4.20
C VAL A 564 25.56 -2.63 -4.24
N GLU A 565 26.34 -2.79 -3.16
CA GLU A 565 27.39 -3.82 -3.01
C GLU A 565 26.79 -5.23 -3.10
N ASN A 566 25.61 -5.47 -2.51
CA ASN A 566 24.89 -6.73 -2.62
C ASN A 566 24.52 -7.06 -4.07
N VAL A 567 24.11 -6.05 -4.86
CA VAL A 567 23.81 -6.21 -6.29
C VAL A 567 25.09 -6.35 -7.12
N ARG A 568 26.14 -5.58 -6.84
CA ARG A 568 27.47 -5.72 -7.46
C ARG A 568 28.03 -7.14 -7.24
N ALA A 569 27.86 -7.70 -6.05
CA ALA A 569 28.25 -9.08 -5.72
C ALA A 569 27.35 -10.14 -6.39
N ARG A 570 26.04 -9.88 -6.57
CA ARG A 570 25.15 -10.74 -7.38
C ARG A 570 25.59 -10.73 -8.85
N LEU A 571 25.79 -9.56 -9.46
CA LEU A 571 26.25 -9.40 -10.83
C LEU A 571 27.62 -10.06 -11.07
N ALA A 572 28.59 -9.88 -10.18
CA ALA A 572 29.92 -10.51 -10.28
C ALA A 572 29.85 -12.04 -10.33
N ARG A 573 28.91 -12.68 -9.61
CA ARG A 573 28.68 -14.14 -9.69
C ARG A 573 28.08 -14.58 -11.03
N LEU A 574 27.45 -13.68 -11.78
CA LEU A 574 26.91 -13.94 -13.11
C LEU A 574 27.94 -13.65 -14.22
N SER A 575 28.74 -12.58 -14.09
CA SER A 575 29.69 -12.14 -15.13
C SER A 575 31.04 -12.85 -15.11
N ASN A 576 31.54 -13.27 -13.94
CA ASN A 576 32.96 -13.64 -13.80
C ASN A 576 33.27 -15.10 -14.19
N SER A 577 32.25 -15.94 -14.42
CA SER A 577 32.43 -17.33 -14.87
C SER A 577 31.14 -17.89 -15.47
N ASP A 578 31.20 -18.39 -16.70
CA ASP A 578 30.06 -19.09 -17.33
C ASP A 578 29.68 -20.38 -16.56
N LYS A 579 30.62 -21.00 -15.82
CA LYS A 579 30.28 -22.10 -14.89
C LYS A 579 29.36 -21.61 -13.77
N LEU A 580 29.74 -20.53 -13.07
CA LEU A 580 28.92 -19.96 -12.00
C LEU A 580 27.56 -19.45 -12.54
N LEU A 581 27.55 -18.85 -13.74
CA LEU A 581 26.32 -18.42 -14.41
C LEU A 581 25.37 -19.60 -14.67
N ARG A 582 25.87 -20.70 -15.25
CA ARG A 582 25.10 -21.95 -15.46
C ARG A 582 24.60 -22.54 -14.13
N GLU A 583 25.42 -22.56 -13.09
CA GLU A 583 25.04 -23.05 -11.76
C GLU A 583 23.94 -22.19 -11.11
N GLN A 584 24.02 -20.85 -11.21
CA GLN A 584 22.94 -19.96 -10.74
C GLN A 584 21.65 -20.17 -11.56
N ILE A 585 21.74 -20.22 -12.90
CA ILE A 585 20.60 -20.48 -13.78
C ILE A 585 19.96 -21.82 -13.42
N GLN A 586 20.75 -22.89 -13.22
CA GLN A 586 20.25 -24.21 -12.85
C GLN A 586 19.57 -24.21 -11.47
N LYS A 587 20.16 -23.56 -10.46
CA LYS A 587 19.56 -23.39 -9.12
C LYS A 587 18.17 -22.77 -9.24
N TYR A 588 18.07 -21.59 -9.86
CA TYR A 588 16.80 -20.85 -9.87
C TYR A 588 15.80 -21.42 -10.88
N ARG A 589 16.22 -22.06 -11.99
CA ARG A 589 15.31 -22.86 -12.84
C ARG A 589 14.75 -24.08 -12.10
N ALA A 590 15.46 -24.65 -11.13
CA ALA A 590 14.90 -25.70 -10.26
C ALA A 590 13.94 -25.12 -9.21
N GLU A 591 14.23 -23.93 -8.66
CA GLU A 591 13.35 -23.22 -7.73
C GLU A 591 12.01 -22.80 -8.40
N ILE A 592 12.06 -22.21 -9.60
CA ILE A 592 10.87 -21.87 -10.40
C ILE A 592 10.01 -23.12 -10.67
N ARG A 593 10.63 -24.26 -11.02
CA ARG A 593 9.94 -25.55 -11.21
C ARG A 593 9.36 -26.17 -9.93
N LYS A 594 9.70 -25.65 -8.75
CA LYS A 594 9.12 -26.07 -7.46
C LYS A 594 7.91 -25.21 -7.08
N GLN A 595 7.85 -23.96 -7.54
CA GLN A 595 6.75 -23.02 -7.26
C GLN A 595 5.64 -23.04 -8.34
N LEU A 596 5.95 -23.54 -9.54
CA LEU A 596 5.03 -23.75 -10.68
C LEU A 596 4.70 -25.23 -10.87
#